data_AF-A0A2S2BTC6-F1
#
_entry.id   AF-A0A2S2BTC6-F1
#
_cell.length_a   1.000
_cell.length_b   1.000
_cell.length_c   1.000
_cell.angle_alpha   90.00
_cell.angle_beta   90.00
_cell.angle_gamma   90.00
#
_symmetry.space_group_name_H-M   'P 1'
#
loop_
_entity.id
_entity.type
_entity.pdbx_description
1 polymer ?
#
loop_
_entity_poly.entity_id
_entity_poly.type
_entity_poly.pdbx_seq_one_letter_code
_entity_poly.pdbx_strand_id
1 'polypeptide(L)'
;MTQWTLSVGQFPALWAKTGQDRLPFPFRGGSRQADAAEYAVEQSRVRDEFSGPEHDHLAAALVVLAEPELRIEISGCLGEGSHTPIRLLGATARGHAIAAQQHAGAEVVLRRCEPYDLGRQLIAQLPDVNAGHAPGTVVTRAEMTGPAERSVRSRAVTKLLEQSSTSQGTIAVIRGGRHSSQPVGGLAWRDIDGDGRYLVWGDTTVAVEPGTSWDLLAAVDRLTGRIDAGHPV
;
A
#
# COMPACT_ATOMS: atom_id res chain seq x y z
N MET A 1 21.31 1.84 4.99
CA MET A 1 19.93 1.46 4.63
C MET A 1 19.98 0.03 4.13
N THR A 2 19.28 -0.89 4.79
CA THR A 2 19.33 -2.33 4.46
C THR A 2 18.15 -2.69 3.57
N GLN A 3 18.42 -3.44 2.49
CA GLN A 3 17.42 -3.88 1.51
C GLN A 3 17.57 -5.37 1.26
N TRP A 4 16.44 -6.06 1.09
CA TRP A 4 16.37 -7.46 0.68
C TRP A 4 15.45 -7.58 -0.53
N THR A 5 15.81 -8.43 -1.49
CA THR A 5 14.97 -8.80 -2.62
C THR A 5 14.68 -10.29 -2.52
N LEU A 6 13.41 -10.64 -2.51
CA LEU A 6 12.92 -12.00 -2.38
C LEU A 6 12.12 -12.38 -3.62
N SER A 7 12.37 -13.57 -4.16
CA SER A 7 11.59 -14.08 -5.28
C SER A 7 10.14 -14.41 -4.86
N VAL A 8 9.30 -14.65 -5.87
CA VAL A 8 7.90 -15.07 -5.69
C VAL A 8 7.73 -16.34 -4.84
N GLY A 9 8.73 -17.22 -4.82
CA GLY A 9 8.74 -18.44 -3.99
C GLY A 9 9.33 -18.20 -2.60
N GLN A 10 10.31 -17.29 -2.50
CA GLN A 10 11.02 -17.02 -1.25
C GLN A 10 10.16 -16.26 -0.24
N PHE A 11 9.49 -15.19 -0.66
CA PHE A 11 8.71 -14.39 0.29
C PHE A 11 7.61 -15.21 0.99
N PRO A 12 6.76 -16.00 0.30
CA PRO A 12 5.79 -16.86 0.96
C PRO A 12 6.41 -17.90 1.92
N ALA A 13 7.56 -18.49 1.54
CA ALA A 13 8.23 -19.49 2.36
C ALA A 13 8.71 -18.93 3.70
N LEU A 14 9.30 -17.74 3.66
CA LEU A 14 9.78 -17.06 4.85
C LEU A 14 8.62 -16.45 5.65
N TRP A 15 7.62 -15.91 4.97
CA TRP A 15 6.40 -15.38 5.61
C TRP A 15 5.69 -16.44 6.45
N ALA A 16 5.61 -17.68 5.98
CA ALA A 16 5.00 -18.78 6.73
C ALA A 16 5.63 -19.01 8.12
N LYS A 17 6.91 -18.68 8.32
CA LYS A 17 7.59 -18.78 9.63
C LYS A 17 7.06 -17.78 10.66
N THR A 18 6.37 -16.72 10.22
CA THR A 18 5.78 -15.71 11.11
C THR A 18 4.48 -16.17 11.77
N GLY A 19 3.95 -17.34 11.39
CA GLY A 19 2.68 -17.86 11.90
C GLY A 19 1.43 -17.19 11.29
N GLN A 20 1.60 -16.35 10.27
CA GLN A 20 0.48 -15.71 9.57
C GLN A 20 -0.11 -16.64 8.50
N ASP A 21 -1.42 -16.90 8.54
CA ASP A 21 -2.11 -17.82 7.63
C ASP A 21 -2.19 -17.34 6.18
N ARG A 22 -2.06 -16.03 5.96
CA ARG A 22 -2.21 -15.40 4.64
C ARG A 22 -1.07 -14.44 4.38
N LEU A 23 -0.70 -14.31 3.11
CA LEU A 23 0.19 -13.24 2.68
C LEU A 23 -0.42 -11.88 3.06
N PRO A 24 0.41 -10.90 3.43
CA PRO A 24 -0.09 -9.62 3.85
C PRO A 24 -0.65 -8.88 2.64
N PHE A 25 -1.85 -8.32 2.76
CA PHE A 25 -2.37 -7.40 1.74
C PHE A 25 -1.39 -6.22 1.58
N PRO A 26 -1.10 -5.77 0.34
CA PRO A 26 -1.70 -6.14 -0.94
C PRO A 26 -0.97 -7.25 -1.73
N PHE A 27 -0.03 -7.96 -1.10
CA PHE A 27 0.81 -8.94 -1.80
C PHE A 27 0.04 -10.19 -2.17
N ARG A 28 0.42 -10.77 -3.31
CA ARG A 28 -0.19 -11.97 -3.88
C ARG A 28 0.86 -13.06 -4.05
N GLY A 29 0.48 -14.31 -3.84
CA GLY A 29 1.34 -15.44 -4.16
C GLY A 29 1.48 -15.62 -5.66
N GLY A 30 2.55 -16.26 -6.12
CA GLY A 30 2.67 -16.69 -7.50
C GLY A 30 1.55 -17.65 -7.89
N SER A 31 1.18 -17.65 -9.19
CA SER A 31 0.25 -18.64 -9.73
C SER A 31 0.85 -20.03 -9.58
N ARG A 32 0.16 -20.87 -8.82
CA ARG A 32 0.52 -22.25 -8.51
C ARG A 32 0.32 -23.11 -9.77
N GLN A 33 1.40 -23.39 -10.49
CA GLN A 33 1.46 -24.54 -11.40
C GLN A 33 2.54 -25.50 -10.86
N ALA A 34 2.22 -26.79 -10.85
CA ALA A 34 2.95 -27.95 -10.31
C ALA A 34 2.65 -28.35 -8.85
N ASP A 35 2.94 -29.62 -8.58
CA ASP A 35 2.50 -30.50 -7.49
C ASP A 35 2.62 -29.88 -6.08
N ALA A 36 1.63 -30.15 -5.23
CA ALA A 36 1.64 -29.72 -3.83
C ALA A 36 2.86 -30.26 -3.05
N ALA A 37 3.32 -31.47 -3.38
CA ALA A 37 4.49 -32.09 -2.76
C ALA A 37 5.78 -31.37 -3.15
N GLU A 38 5.98 -31.09 -4.44
CA GLU A 38 7.13 -30.33 -4.95
C GLU A 38 7.18 -28.92 -4.35
N TYR A 39 6.01 -28.27 -4.25
CA TYR A 39 5.90 -26.98 -3.58
C TYR A 39 6.32 -27.06 -2.11
N ALA A 40 5.90 -28.07 -1.37
CA ALA A 40 6.28 -28.23 0.03
C ALA A 40 7.79 -28.45 0.21
N VAL A 41 8.42 -29.24 -0.67
CA VAL A 41 9.86 -29.46 -0.67
C VAL A 41 10.62 -28.16 -0.93
N GLU A 42 10.23 -27.42 -1.96
CA GLU A 42 10.88 -26.14 -2.29
C GLU A 42 10.74 -25.11 -1.17
N GLN A 43 9.54 -25.03 -0.56
CA GLN A 43 9.32 -24.16 0.59
C GLN A 43 10.19 -24.55 1.80
N SER A 44 10.45 -25.84 2.02
CA SER A 44 11.37 -26.30 3.08
C SER A 44 12.81 -25.92 2.76
N ARG A 45 13.26 -26.20 1.53
CA ARG A 45 14.62 -25.86 1.07
C ARG A 45 14.93 -24.38 1.27
N VAL A 46 13.99 -23.50 0.89
CA VAL A 46 14.13 -22.05 1.11
C VAL A 46 14.19 -21.72 2.60
N ARG A 47 13.36 -22.31 3.45
CA ARG A 47 13.41 -22.00 4.90
C ARG A 47 14.72 -22.43 5.54
N ASP A 48 15.30 -23.53 5.08
CA ASP A 48 16.58 -24.05 5.56
C ASP A 48 17.74 -23.15 5.09
N GLU A 49 17.71 -22.72 3.82
CA GLU A 49 18.66 -21.77 3.23
C GLU A 49 18.72 -20.44 4.02
N PHE A 50 17.58 -20.00 4.57
CA PHE A 50 17.46 -18.73 5.32
C PHE A 50 17.40 -18.93 6.86
N SER A 51 17.98 -20.01 7.39
CA SER A 51 17.90 -20.36 8.82
C SER A 51 19.08 -19.87 9.68
N GLY A 52 20.14 -19.31 9.07
CA GLY A 52 21.35 -18.87 9.76
C GLY A 52 21.31 -17.44 10.33
N PRO A 53 22.21 -17.10 11.29
CA PRO A 53 22.28 -15.76 11.92
C PRO A 53 22.47 -14.60 10.93
N GLU A 54 23.08 -14.86 9.78
CA GLU A 54 23.23 -13.90 8.68
C GLU A 54 21.88 -13.39 8.14
N HIS A 55 20.79 -14.10 8.41
CA HIS A 55 19.43 -13.75 8.02
C HIS A 55 18.58 -13.18 9.16
N ASP A 56 19.13 -12.99 10.36
CA ASP A 56 18.37 -12.51 11.54
C ASP A 56 17.71 -11.15 11.29
N HIS A 57 18.38 -10.23 10.59
CA HIS A 57 17.80 -8.94 10.25
C HIS A 57 16.63 -9.05 9.28
N LEU A 58 16.65 -10.02 8.36
CA LEU A 58 15.53 -10.29 7.47
C LEU A 58 14.37 -10.94 8.24
N ALA A 59 14.66 -11.90 9.12
CA ALA A 59 13.66 -12.50 9.99
C ALA A 59 12.97 -11.43 10.87
N ALA A 60 13.75 -10.51 11.47
CA ALA A 60 13.20 -9.38 12.22
C ALA A 60 12.34 -8.45 11.36
N ALA A 61 12.75 -8.16 10.12
CA ALA A 61 11.94 -7.37 9.18
C ALA A 61 10.59 -8.04 8.85
N LEU A 62 10.58 -9.37 8.69
CA LEU A 62 9.34 -10.14 8.48
C LEU A 62 8.44 -10.10 9.71
N VAL A 63 9.00 -10.17 10.92
CA VAL A 63 8.24 -10.02 12.17
C VAL A 63 7.60 -8.64 12.28
N VAL A 64 8.29 -7.55 11.93
CA VAL A 64 7.71 -6.19 11.91
C VAL A 64 6.49 -6.12 10.97
N LEU A 65 6.58 -6.74 9.80
CA LEU A 65 5.47 -6.82 8.86
C LEU A 65 4.33 -7.72 9.37
N ALA A 66 4.62 -8.79 10.10
CA ALA A 66 3.65 -9.77 10.61
C ALA A 66 2.90 -9.28 11.86
N GLU A 67 3.60 -8.57 12.75
CA GLU A 67 3.08 -8.04 14.01
C GLU A 67 3.17 -6.50 14.05
N PRO A 68 2.49 -5.79 13.13
CA PRO A 68 2.55 -4.33 13.08
C PRO A 68 1.79 -3.69 14.25
N GLU A 69 2.31 -2.57 14.75
CA GLU A 69 1.57 -1.61 15.58
C GLU A 69 0.81 -0.61 14.69
N LEU A 70 1.38 -0.30 13.54
CA LEU A 70 0.80 0.53 12.48
C LEU A 70 1.21 -0.06 11.14
N ARG A 71 0.30 -0.05 10.16
CA ARG A 71 0.61 -0.39 8.77
C ARG A 71 -0.07 0.54 7.78
N ILE A 72 0.60 0.75 6.66
CA ILE A 72 0.14 1.52 5.52
C ILE A 72 0.05 0.56 4.34
N GLU A 73 -1.14 0.35 3.82
CA GLU A 73 -1.40 -0.56 2.69
C GLU A 73 -1.72 0.29 1.45
N ILE A 74 -0.95 0.14 0.37
CA ILE A 74 -1.15 0.87 -0.89
C ILE A 74 -1.36 -0.12 -2.03
N SER A 75 -2.55 -0.10 -2.62
CA SER A 75 -2.95 -1.01 -3.68
C SER A 75 -3.52 -0.23 -4.86
N GLY A 76 -3.07 -0.52 -6.07
CA GLY A 76 -3.54 0.20 -7.25
C GLY A 76 -3.03 -0.39 -8.55
N CYS A 77 -3.05 0.41 -9.60
CA CYS A 77 -2.46 0.08 -10.87
C CYS A 77 -1.89 1.29 -11.62
N LEU A 78 -1.04 0.99 -12.60
CA LEU A 78 -0.43 1.91 -13.55
C LEU A 78 -0.73 1.44 -14.99
N GLY A 79 -0.95 2.39 -15.90
CA GLY A 79 -1.10 2.18 -17.33
C GLY A 79 -2.56 2.04 -17.78
N GLU A 80 -2.84 2.50 -19.00
CA GLU A 80 -4.10 2.27 -19.69
C GLU A 80 -4.14 0.84 -20.28
N GLY A 81 -5.26 0.13 -20.09
CA GLY A 81 -5.49 -1.20 -20.68
C GLY A 81 -4.81 -2.37 -19.94
N SER A 82 -3.47 -2.39 -19.86
CA SER A 82 -2.71 -3.44 -19.14
C SER A 82 -2.18 -2.89 -17.82
N HIS A 83 -3.02 -3.02 -16.79
CA HIS A 83 -2.82 -2.44 -15.47
C HIS A 83 -1.66 -3.12 -14.71
N THR A 84 -0.47 -2.53 -14.75
CA THR A 84 0.67 -2.94 -13.92
C THR A 84 0.30 -2.72 -12.44
N PRO A 85 0.27 -3.75 -11.59
CA PRO A 85 -0.21 -3.62 -10.23
C PRO A 85 0.77 -2.81 -9.36
N ILE A 86 0.21 -1.91 -8.55
CA ILE A 86 0.90 -1.21 -7.47
C ILE A 86 0.56 -1.96 -6.18
N ARG A 87 1.58 -2.46 -5.49
CA ARG A 87 1.43 -3.25 -4.26
C ARG A 87 2.52 -2.84 -3.28
N LEU A 88 2.19 -1.94 -2.36
CA LEU A 88 3.12 -1.46 -1.34
C LEU A 88 2.54 -1.71 0.05
N LEU A 89 3.41 -2.05 0.99
CA LEU A 89 3.08 -2.28 2.38
C LEU A 89 4.15 -1.65 3.24
N GLY A 90 3.78 -0.72 4.10
CA GLY A 90 4.60 -0.26 5.20
C GLY A 90 4.12 -0.84 6.52
N ALA A 91 5.04 -1.15 7.42
CA ALA A 91 4.71 -1.47 8.80
C ALA A 91 5.71 -0.82 9.76
N THR A 92 5.22 -0.44 10.93
CA THR A 92 6.06 -0.12 12.09
C THR A 92 5.72 -1.04 13.26
N ALA A 93 6.74 -1.44 14.01
CA ALA A 93 6.58 -2.13 15.28
C ALA A 93 7.85 -1.92 16.12
N ARG A 94 7.70 -1.66 17.42
CA ARG A 94 8.81 -1.56 18.37
C ARG A 94 9.95 -0.63 17.92
N GLY A 95 9.61 0.52 17.33
CA GLY A 95 10.58 1.50 16.84
C GLY A 95 11.28 1.15 15.52
N HIS A 96 10.90 0.05 14.86
CA HIS A 96 11.40 -0.32 13.54
C HIS A 96 10.35 -0.10 12.46
N ALA A 97 10.80 0.21 11.24
CA ALA A 97 9.92 0.35 10.08
C ALA A 97 10.44 -0.36 8.84
N ILE A 98 9.52 -1.05 8.16
CA ILE A 98 9.79 -1.78 6.91
C ILE A 98 8.86 -1.26 5.83
N ALA A 99 9.43 -0.79 4.73
CA ALA A 99 8.72 -0.51 3.49
C ALA A 99 8.90 -1.70 2.53
N ALA A 100 7.81 -2.26 2.05
CA ALA A 100 7.78 -3.45 1.22
C ALA A 100 7.04 -3.15 -0.09
N GLN A 101 7.54 -3.69 -1.20
CA GLN A 101 6.93 -3.56 -2.52
C GLN A 101 6.93 -4.91 -3.22
N GLN A 102 5.79 -5.28 -3.82
CA GLN A 102 5.74 -6.40 -4.74
C GLN A 102 5.68 -5.88 -6.19
N HIS A 103 6.70 -6.19 -6.98
CA HIS A 103 6.75 -5.85 -8.40
C HIS A 103 5.83 -6.75 -9.23
N ALA A 104 5.47 -6.32 -10.44
CA ALA A 104 4.65 -7.10 -11.37
C ALA A 104 5.26 -8.47 -11.72
N GLY A 105 6.60 -8.58 -11.71
CA GLY A 105 7.36 -9.83 -11.84
C GLY A 105 7.40 -10.70 -10.57
N ALA A 106 6.55 -10.39 -9.59
CA ALA A 106 6.31 -11.11 -8.34
C ALA A 106 7.47 -11.15 -7.32
N GLU A 107 8.60 -10.50 -7.60
CA GLU A 107 9.62 -10.19 -6.60
C GLU A 107 9.08 -9.23 -5.53
N VAL A 108 9.48 -9.48 -4.28
CA VAL A 108 9.17 -8.65 -3.12
C VAL A 108 10.46 -8.01 -2.62
N VAL A 109 10.51 -6.68 -2.67
CA VAL A 109 11.61 -5.89 -2.13
C VAL A 109 11.21 -5.37 -0.76
N LEU A 110 12.03 -5.64 0.25
CA LEU A 110 11.90 -5.14 1.61
C LEU A 110 13.01 -4.13 1.89
N ARG A 111 12.67 -2.98 2.46
CA ARG A 111 13.60 -1.93 2.84
C ARG A 111 13.37 -1.55 4.29
N ARG A 112 14.43 -1.61 5.10
CA ARG A 112 14.43 -0.99 6.43
C ARG A 112 14.58 0.52 6.27
N CYS A 113 13.73 1.26 6.96
CA CYS A 113 13.77 2.72 7.04
C CYS A 113 13.50 3.19 8.47
N GLU A 114 13.67 4.49 8.69
CA GLU A 114 13.25 5.11 9.95
C GLU A 114 11.71 5.21 10.00
N PRO A 115 11.07 5.04 11.17
CA PRO A 115 9.61 5.10 11.29
C PRO A 115 8.99 6.37 10.70
N TYR A 116 9.62 7.52 10.92
CA TYR A 116 9.15 8.80 10.39
C TYR A 116 9.32 8.93 8.85
N ASP A 117 10.18 8.11 8.24
CA ASP A 117 10.43 8.11 6.80
C ASP A 117 9.50 7.13 6.04
N LEU A 118 8.73 6.29 6.75
CA LEU A 118 7.97 5.20 6.15
C LEU A 118 6.98 5.69 5.08
N GLY A 119 6.19 6.73 5.38
CA GLY A 119 5.24 7.31 4.42
C GLY A 119 5.94 7.78 3.16
N ARG A 120 7.05 8.50 3.31
CA ARG A 120 7.86 9.01 2.19
C ARG A 120 8.42 7.87 1.33
N GLN A 121 8.93 6.80 1.94
CA GLN A 121 9.47 5.65 1.23
C GLN A 121 8.43 4.95 0.35
N LEU A 122 7.17 4.88 0.84
CA LEU A 122 6.06 4.29 0.09
C LEU A 122 5.57 5.21 -1.02
N ILE A 123 5.31 6.48 -0.73
CA ILE A 123 4.77 7.43 -1.71
C ILE A 123 5.76 7.69 -2.85
N ALA A 124 7.07 7.65 -2.57
CA ALA A 124 8.11 7.74 -3.60
C ALA A 124 8.10 6.59 -4.62
N GLN A 125 7.35 5.50 -4.39
CA GLN A 125 7.17 4.43 -5.37
C GLN A 125 5.97 4.67 -6.31
N LEU A 126 5.16 5.71 -6.07
CA LEU A 126 4.06 6.11 -6.95
C LEU A 126 4.57 7.03 -8.07
N PRO A 127 3.86 7.14 -9.20
CA PRO A 127 4.19 8.11 -10.24
C PRO A 127 4.25 9.54 -9.68
N ASP A 128 5.20 10.34 -10.15
CA ASP A 128 5.26 11.75 -9.79
C ASP A 128 4.42 12.56 -10.78
N VAL A 129 3.20 12.92 -10.37
CA VAL A 129 2.19 13.55 -11.20
C VAL A 129 1.77 14.88 -10.55
N ASN A 130 1.69 15.93 -11.36
CA ASN A 130 1.23 17.24 -10.92
C ASN A 130 -0.25 17.18 -10.49
N ALA A 131 -0.65 18.11 -9.65
CA ALA A 131 -2.06 18.26 -9.28
C ALA A 131 -2.92 18.54 -10.52
N GLY A 132 -4.13 17.97 -10.55
CA GLY A 132 -5.10 18.29 -11.60
C GLY A 132 -5.58 19.75 -11.56
N HIS A 133 -6.26 20.17 -12.63
CA HIS A 133 -6.66 21.57 -12.81
C HIS A 133 -8.08 21.88 -12.31
N ALA A 134 -8.93 20.86 -12.14
CA ALA A 134 -10.30 21.06 -11.69
C ALA A 134 -10.32 21.43 -10.19
N PRO A 135 -11.22 22.35 -9.78
CA PRO A 135 -11.32 22.76 -8.39
C PRO A 135 -11.79 21.61 -7.49
N GLY A 136 -11.25 21.59 -6.27
CA GLY A 136 -11.68 20.65 -5.24
C GLY A 136 -13.19 20.74 -4.98
N THR A 137 -13.86 19.60 -4.94
CA THR A 137 -15.32 19.51 -4.80
C THR A 137 -15.70 18.46 -3.76
N VAL A 138 -16.61 18.83 -2.85
CA VAL A 138 -17.19 17.94 -1.85
C VAL A 138 -18.67 17.75 -2.11
N VAL A 139 -19.11 16.50 -2.21
CA VAL A 139 -20.51 16.11 -2.38
C VAL A 139 -20.89 15.05 -1.34
N THR A 140 -22.13 15.03 -0.91
CA THR A 140 -22.64 13.97 -0.03
C THR A 140 -22.90 12.69 -0.83
N ARG A 141 -22.84 11.53 -0.18
CA ARG A 141 -23.17 10.26 -0.85
C ARG A 141 -24.63 10.23 -1.32
N ALA A 142 -25.53 10.89 -0.60
CA ALA A 142 -26.94 11.04 -1.02
C ALA A 142 -27.10 11.87 -2.30
N GLU A 143 -26.27 12.92 -2.50
CA GLU A 143 -26.21 13.68 -3.76
C GLU A 143 -25.68 12.82 -4.92
N MET A 144 -24.89 11.79 -4.63
CA MET A 144 -24.32 10.87 -5.64
C MET A 144 -25.24 9.71 -6.03
N THR A 145 -26.25 9.36 -5.23
CA THR A 145 -27.12 8.18 -5.46
C THR A 145 -28.62 8.53 -5.59
N GLY A 146 -28.99 9.79 -5.38
CA GLY A 146 -30.39 10.24 -5.35
C GLY A 146 -30.83 10.91 -6.65
N PRO A 147 -32.11 11.33 -6.78
CA PRO A 147 -32.56 12.14 -7.93
C PRO A 147 -31.83 13.50 -8.06
N ALA A 148 -31.13 13.89 -6.99
CA ALA A 148 -30.18 15.01 -6.87
C ALA A 148 -28.80 14.74 -7.50
N GLU A 149 -28.56 13.55 -8.06
CA GLU A 149 -27.44 13.24 -8.98
C GLU A 149 -27.30 14.27 -10.11
N ARG A 150 -28.38 15.02 -10.38
CA ARG A 150 -28.42 16.16 -11.32
C ARG A 150 -27.84 17.47 -10.81
N SER A 151 -27.33 17.56 -9.58
CA SER A 151 -26.60 18.78 -9.18
C SER A 151 -25.39 18.97 -10.11
N VAL A 152 -25.01 20.21 -10.39
CA VAL A 152 -23.86 20.49 -11.27
C VAL A 152 -22.57 19.94 -10.65
N ARG A 153 -22.45 19.98 -9.32
CA ARG A 153 -21.28 19.50 -8.56
C ARG A 153 -21.16 17.97 -8.59
N SER A 154 -22.24 17.24 -8.31
CA SER A 154 -22.25 15.76 -8.37
C SER A 154 -21.92 15.27 -9.77
N ARG A 155 -22.48 15.88 -10.83
CA ARG A 155 -22.15 15.54 -12.21
C ARG A 155 -20.69 15.81 -12.55
N ALA A 156 -20.11 16.91 -12.06
CA ALA A 156 -18.71 17.22 -12.28
C ALA A 156 -17.80 16.17 -11.59
N VAL A 157 -18.10 15.80 -10.35
CA VAL A 157 -17.37 14.75 -9.61
C VAL A 157 -17.49 13.39 -10.32
N THR A 158 -18.71 12.96 -10.67
CA THR A 158 -18.92 11.69 -11.38
C THR A 158 -18.14 11.67 -12.70
N LYS A 159 -18.27 12.73 -13.51
CA LYS A 159 -17.57 12.84 -14.80
C LYS A 159 -16.05 12.75 -14.63
N LEU A 160 -15.50 13.38 -13.59
CA LEU A 160 -14.07 13.34 -13.31
C LEU A 160 -13.61 11.94 -12.86
N LEU A 161 -14.39 11.25 -12.03
CA LEU A 161 -14.07 9.89 -11.59
C LEU A 161 -14.22 8.85 -12.71
N GLU A 162 -15.05 9.11 -13.71
CA GLU A 162 -15.25 8.28 -14.91
C GLU A 162 -14.17 8.48 -15.98
N GLN A 163 -13.35 9.55 -15.90
CA GLN A 163 -12.28 9.78 -16.85
C GLN A 163 -11.21 8.68 -16.81
N SER A 164 -10.58 8.45 -17.96
CA SER A 164 -9.43 7.56 -18.07
C SER A 164 -8.32 8.03 -17.13
N SER A 165 -7.70 7.07 -16.46
CA SER A 165 -6.63 7.32 -15.50
C SER A 165 -5.37 6.57 -15.91
N THR A 166 -4.24 7.26 -15.91
CA THR A 166 -2.90 6.66 -16.12
C THR A 166 -2.44 5.89 -14.89
N SER A 167 -2.91 6.23 -13.70
CA SER A 167 -2.75 5.45 -12.47
C SER A 167 -3.91 5.72 -11.51
N GLN A 168 -4.23 4.73 -10.67
CA GLN A 168 -5.24 4.86 -9.63
C GLN A 168 -5.00 3.84 -8.53
N GLY A 169 -5.52 4.10 -7.33
CA GLY A 169 -5.51 3.12 -6.26
C GLY A 169 -6.02 3.65 -4.93
N THR A 170 -5.78 2.89 -3.88
CA THR A 170 -6.17 3.19 -2.51
C THR A 170 -4.98 3.10 -1.55
N ILE A 171 -5.02 3.97 -0.54
CA ILE A 171 -4.11 4.00 0.61
C ILE A 171 -4.98 3.79 1.85
N ALA A 172 -4.63 2.79 2.66
CA ALA A 172 -5.28 2.53 3.93
C ALA A 172 -4.26 2.55 5.08
N VAL A 173 -4.62 3.18 6.18
CA VAL A 173 -3.83 3.21 7.42
C VAL A 173 -4.58 2.44 8.50
N ILE A 174 -3.90 1.46 9.09
CA ILE A 174 -4.47 0.55 10.08
C ILE A 174 -3.54 0.47 11.29
N ARG A 175 -4.10 0.56 12.50
CA ARG A 175 -3.39 0.33 13.76
C ARG A 175 -3.69 -1.05 14.34
N GLY A 176 -2.80 -1.51 15.21
CA GLY A 176 -2.88 -2.80 15.86
C GLY A 176 -2.46 -3.97 14.97
N GLY A 177 -2.24 -5.10 15.63
CA GLY A 177 -1.81 -6.33 14.97
C GLY A 177 -2.82 -6.85 13.95
N ARG A 178 -2.38 -7.79 13.11
CA ARG A 178 -3.21 -8.36 12.03
C ARG A 178 -4.49 -9.04 12.56
N HIS A 179 -4.48 -9.58 13.78
CA HIS A 179 -5.64 -10.22 14.43
C HIS A 179 -6.51 -9.25 15.26
N SER A 180 -6.07 -8.02 15.50
CA SER A 180 -6.74 -7.00 16.31
C SER A 180 -6.72 -5.63 15.60
N SER A 181 -6.93 -5.65 14.28
CA SER A 181 -6.79 -4.47 13.43
C SER A 181 -7.87 -3.42 13.68
N GLN A 182 -7.44 -2.17 13.77
CA GLN A 182 -8.27 -0.98 13.94
C GLN A 182 -8.02 -0.02 12.77
N PRO A 183 -8.90 0.03 11.76
CA PRO A 183 -8.79 0.99 10.67
C PRO A 183 -8.75 2.43 11.20
N VAL A 184 -7.78 3.22 10.76
CA VAL A 184 -7.68 4.65 11.10
C VAL A 184 -8.37 5.49 10.04
N GLY A 185 -8.16 5.15 8.77
CA GLY A 185 -8.73 5.84 7.63
C GLY A 185 -7.96 5.52 6.35
N GLY A 186 -8.32 6.21 5.28
CA GLY A 186 -7.69 6.03 3.99
C GLY A 186 -8.21 7.01 2.95
N LEU A 187 -7.58 6.99 1.79
CA LEU A 187 -8.00 7.75 0.62
C LEU A 187 -7.73 6.93 -0.64
N ALA A 188 -8.38 7.31 -1.73
CA ALA A 188 -7.99 6.88 -3.06
C ALA A 188 -7.24 7.99 -3.79
N TRP A 189 -6.50 7.64 -4.83
CA TRP A 189 -5.96 8.60 -5.79
C TRP A 189 -6.33 8.18 -7.21
N ARG A 190 -6.41 9.16 -8.10
CA ARG A 190 -6.55 8.97 -9.54
C ARG A 190 -5.70 9.99 -10.27
N ASP A 191 -4.88 9.52 -11.19
CA ASP A 191 -4.06 10.33 -12.08
C ASP A 191 -4.79 10.37 -13.43
N ILE A 192 -5.54 11.45 -13.67
CA ILE A 192 -6.41 11.60 -14.84
C ILE A 192 -5.56 11.92 -16.08
N ASP A 193 -5.78 11.17 -17.16
CA ASP A 193 -5.05 11.35 -18.41
C ASP A 193 -5.27 12.78 -18.98
N GLY A 194 -4.16 13.43 -19.32
CA GLY A 194 -4.15 14.81 -19.81
C GLY A 194 -4.49 15.91 -18.78
N ASP A 195 -4.69 15.59 -17.50
CA ASP A 195 -5.06 16.59 -16.48
C ASP A 195 -4.10 16.60 -15.27
N GLY A 196 -4.08 15.52 -14.49
CA GLY A 196 -3.25 15.43 -13.28
C GLY A 196 -3.87 14.59 -12.19
N ARG A 197 -3.26 14.64 -11.01
CA ARG A 197 -3.63 13.83 -9.84
C ARG A 197 -4.73 14.47 -9.02
N TYR A 198 -5.66 13.62 -8.59
CA TYR A 198 -6.71 13.92 -7.62
C TYR A 198 -6.68 12.92 -6.47
N LEU A 199 -6.85 13.44 -5.25
CA LEU A 199 -7.09 12.70 -4.02
C LEU A 199 -8.59 12.58 -3.81
N VAL A 200 -9.05 11.38 -3.47
CA VAL A 200 -10.46 11.07 -3.28
C VAL A 200 -10.66 10.56 -1.87
N TRP A 201 -11.37 11.34 -1.07
CA TRP A 201 -11.75 10.99 0.30
C TRP A 201 -13.20 10.53 0.33
N GLY A 202 -13.51 9.56 1.18
CA GLY A 202 -14.83 8.97 1.19
C GLY A 202 -15.21 8.32 2.51
N ASP A 203 -16.30 8.79 3.11
CA ASP A 203 -17.09 8.03 4.09
C ASP A 203 -18.60 8.20 3.80
N THR A 204 -19.19 9.25 4.36
CA THR A 204 -20.53 9.80 4.18
C THR A 204 -20.54 10.91 3.12
N THR A 205 -19.43 11.61 2.93
CA THR A 205 -19.19 12.54 1.82
C THR A 205 -18.06 12.04 0.93
N VAL A 206 -18.11 12.39 -0.34
CA VAL A 206 -17.03 12.21 -1.32
C VAL A 206 -16.40 13.57 -1.56
N ALA A 207 -15.13 13.72 -1.17
CA ALA A 207 -14.32 14.89 -1.51
C ALA A 207 -13.30 14.50 -2.57
N VAL A 208 -13.23 15.27 -3.65
CA VAL A 208 -12.23 15.11 -4.70
C VAL A 208 -11.43 16.40 -4.80
N GLU A 209 -10.12 16.31 -4.59
CA GLU A 209 -9.23 17.46 -4.48
C GLU A 209 -8.01 17.25 -5.39
N PRO A 210 -7.61 18.23 -6.22
CA PRO A 210 -6.37 18.14 -6.96
C PRO A 210 -5.19 18.13 -5.97
N GLY A 211 -4.18 17.30 -6.23
CA GLY A 211 -3.03 17.22 -5.34
C GLY A 211 -1.84 16.48 -5.93
N THR A 212 -0.68 16.70 -5.35
CA THR A 212 0.61 16.14 -5.76
C THR A 212 0.99 14.92 -4.94
N SER A 213 2.14 14.31 -5.24
CA SER A 213 2.79 13.32 -4.37
C SER A 213 3.04 13.85 -2.94
N TRP A 214 3.28 15.16 -2.77
CA TRP A 214 3.44 15.77 -1.45
C TRP A 214 2.12 15.84 -0.68
N ASP A 215 1.01 16.09 -1.36
CA ASP A 215 -0.31 16.09 -0.73
C ASP A 215 -0.74 14.67 -0.31
N LEU A 216 -0.37 13.65 -1.10
CA LEU A 216 -0.50 12.25 -0.69
C LEU A 216 0.31 11.93 0.56
N LEU A 217 1.55 12.40 0.63
CA LEU A 217 2.39 12.20 1.82
C LEU A 217 1.79 12.90 3.05
N ALA A 218 1.39 14.16 2.90
CA ALA A 218 0.74 14.92 3.98
C ALA A 218 -0.57 14.27 4.45
N ALA A 219 -1.33 13.67 3.53
CA ALA A 219 -2.52 12.88 3.85
C ALA A 219 -2.18 11.63 4.67
N VAL A 220 -1.14 10.89 4.28
CA VAL A 220 -0.65 9.72 5.03
C VAL A 220 -0.17 10.13 6.42
N ASP A 221 0.64 11.18 6.53
CA ASP A 221 1.17 11.66 7.81
C ASP A 221 0.06 12.11 8.77
N ARG A 222 -1.02 12.71 8.22
CA ARG A 222 -2.22 13.05 8.99
C ARG A 222 -2.92 11.80 9.54
N LEU A 223 -3.05 10.75 8.72
CA LEU A 223 -3.71 9.50 9.08
C LEU A 223 -2.90 8.69 10.09
N THR A 224 -1.57 8.64 9.96
CA THR A 224 -0.71 7.89 10.88
C THR A 224 -0.55 8.59 12.23
N GLY A 225 -0.80 9.90 12.31
CA GLY A 225 -0.46 10.73 13.47
C GLY A 225 1.06 10.95 13.55
N ARG A 226 1.56 11.77 14.49
CA ARG A 226 3.03 11.85 14.71
C ARG A 226 3.53 10.44 15.05
N ILE A 227 4.25 9.82 14.11
CA ILE A 227 4.99 8.59 14.35
C ILE A 227 6.16 8.99 15.24
N ASP A 228 6.11 8.61 16.51
CA ASP A 228 7.20 8.91 17.44
C ASP A 228 8.49 8.29 16.88
N ALA A 229 9.54 9.12 16.80
CA ALA A 229 10.85 8.65 16.40
C ALA A 229 11.28 7.56 17.39
N GLY A 230 11.56 6.35 16.88
CA GLY A 230 12.03 5.24 17.70
C GLY A 230 13.25 5.66 18.51
N HIS A 231 13.28 5.26 19.78
CA HIS A 231 14.45 5.50 20.62
C HIS A 231 15.69 4.86 19.98
N PRO A 232 16.83 5.58 19.88
CA PRO A 232 18.08 4.95 19.49
C PRO A 232 18.41 3.88 20.53
N VAL A 233 18.68 2.67 20.04
CA VAL A 233 19.33 1.62 20.82
C VAL A 233 20.82 1.93 20.92
#